data_AF-A0A535CC27-F1
#
_entry.id   AF-A0A535CC27-F1
#
_cell.length_a   1.000
_cell.length_b   1.000
_cell.length_c   1.000
_cell.angle_alpha   90.00
_cell.angle_beta   90.00
_cell.angle_gamma   90.00
#
_symmetry.space_group_name_H-M   'P 1'
#
loop_
_entity.id
_entity.type
_entity.pdbx_description
1 polymer ?
#
loop_
_entity_poly.entity_id
_entity_poly.type
_entity_poly.pdbx_seq_one_letter_code
_entity_poly.pdbx_strand_id
1 'polypeptide(L)'
;HSDADEFARYASLIRGGGVAVSTRGPAGAAAPQIEQRGVSFAAANRASTDRLAEISEAVEAGKLRVPPIKTFTLDEAPVAITEMANGHVQGKLVIAVR
;
A
#
# COMPACT_ATOMS: atom_id res chain seq x y z
N HIS A 1 -8.56 3.77 -2.19
CA HIS A 1 -9.75 2.92 -2.04
C HIS A 1 -10.27 2.50 -3.41
N SER A 2 -9.53 1.70 -4.20
CA SER A 2 -9.99 1.31 -5.54
C SER A 2 -10.33 -0.17 -5.64
N ASP A 3 -11.44 -0.46 -6.31
CA ASP A 3 -11.83 -1.79 -6.82
C ASP A 3 -11.23 -2.03 -8.22
N ALA A 4 -11.68 -3.08 -8.92
CA ALA A 4 -11.16 -3.45 -10.22
C ALA A 4 -11.44 -2.39 -11.30
N ASP A 5 -12.68 -1.91 -11.39
CA ASP A 5 -13.09 -0.97 -12.44
C ASP A 5 -12.42 0.39 -12.25
N GLU A 6 -12.37 0.88 -11.01
CA GLU A 6 -11.69 2.12 -10.71
C GLU A 6 -10.18 2.01 -10.98
N PHE A 7 -9.57 0.86 -10.66
CA PHE A 7 -8.16 0.62 -10.95
C PHE A 7 -7.87 0.54 -12.46
N ALA A 8 -8.73 -0.11 -13.24
CA ALA A 8 -8.63 -0.13 -14.70
C ALA A 8 -8.71 1.29 -15.29
N ARG A 9 -9.59 2.14 -14.74
CA ARG A 9 -9.66 3.56 -15.12
C ARG A 9 -8.37 4.29 -14.82
N TYR A 10 -7.71 4.06 -13.68
CA TYR A 10 -6.40 4.66 -13.41
C TYR A 10 -5.32 4.13 -14.35
N ALA A 11 -5.31 2.82 -14.62
CA ALA A 11 -4.39 2.20 -15.58
C ALA A 11 -4.59 2.72 -17.01
N SER A 12 -5.77 3.30 -17.33
CA SER A 12 -6.02 3.98 -18.60
C SER A 12 -5.02 5.11 -18.90
N LEU A 13 -4.47 5.73 -17.86
CA LEU A 13 -3.52 6.85 -17.95
C LEU A 13 -2.08 6.41 -18.23
N ILE A 14 -1.79 5.11 -18.13
CA ILE A 14 -0.43 4.56 -18.30
C ILE A 14 -0.16 4.37 -19.80
N ARG A 15 1.03 4.81 -20.24
CA ARG A 15 1.50 4.59 -21.62
C ARG A 15 1.76 3.11 -21.87
N GLY A 16 1.60 2.68 -23.12
CA GLY A 16 1.97 1.31 -23.53
C GLY A 16 3.42 0.98 -23.14
N GLY A 17 3.63 -0.23 -22.63
CA GLY A 17 4.88 -0.71 -22.02
C GLY A 17 5.06 -0.34 -20.54
N GLY A 18 4.16 0.45 -19.95
CA GLY A 18 4.19 0.78 -18.53
C GLY A 18 3.65 -0.33 -17.62
N VAL A 19 3.71 -0.11 -16.30
CA VAL A 19 3.26 -1.07 -15.28
C VAL A 19 2.26 -0.41 -14.33
N ALA A 20 1.07 -1.00 -14.19
CA ALA A 20 0.09 -0.69 -13.16
C ALA A 20 0.35 -1.56 -11.92
N VAL A 21 0.62 -0.92 -10.79
CA VAL A 21 0.92 -1.61 -9.52
C VAL A 21 -0.19 -1.34 -8.51
N SER A 22 -0.66 -2.38 -7.81
CA SER A 22 -1.61 -2.23 -6.71
C SER A 22 -1.25 -3.07 -5.50
N THR A 23 -1.42 -2.50 -4.31
CA THR A 23 -1.33 -3.22 -3.02
C THR A 23 -2.67 -3.80 -2.58
N ARG A 24 -3.76 -3.57 -3.35
CA ARG A 24 -5.11 -4.06 -3.05
C ARG A 24 -5.42 -5.32 -3.84
N GLY A 25 -5.80 -6.39 -3.13
CA GLY A 25 -6.18 -7.67 -3.75
C GLY A 25 -7.25 -7.57 -4.85
N PRO A 26 -8.39 -6.90 -4.63
CA PRO A 26 -9.47 -6.80 -5.63
C PRO A 26 -9.07 -6.15 -6.96
N ALA A 27 -8.03 -5.31 -6.96
CA ALA A 27 -7.55 -4.66 -8.17
C ALA A 27 -7.00 -5.66 -9.21
N GLY A 28 -6.60 -6.86 -8.78
CA GLY A 28 -6.09 -7.89 -9.69
C GLY A 28 -7.10 -8.37 -10.73
N ALA A 29 -8.40 -8.23 -10.48
CA ALA A 29 -9.43 -8.58 -11.45
C ALA A 29 -9.40 -7.69 -12.72
N ALA A 30 -8.74 -6.53 -12.66
CA ALA A 30 -8.56 -5.64 -13.80
C ALA A 30 -7.38 -6.05 -14.72
N ALA A 31 -6.55 -7.01 -14.31
CA ALA A 31 -5.33 -7.37 -15.05
C ALA A 31 -5.58 -7.67 -16.55
N PRO A 32 -6.61 -8.46 -16.94
CA PRO A 32 -6.86 -8.73 -18.36
C PRO A 32 -7.14 -7.48 -19.20
N GLN A 33 -7.91 -6.52 -18.66
CA GLN A 33 -8.22 -5.27 -19.33
C GLN A 33 -7.00 -4.35 -19.45
N ILE A 34 -6.14 -4.34 -18.43
CA ILE A 34 -4.90 -3.57 -18.39
C ILE A 34 -3.90 -4.12 -19.43
N GLU A 35 -3.73 -5.44 -19.46
CA GLU A 35 -2.79 -6.13 -20.34
C GLU A 35 -3.17 -6.05 -21.82
N GLN A 36 -4.47 -6.07 -22.16
CA GLN A 36 -4.95 -5.83 -23.53
C GLN A 36 -4.51 -4.48 -24.11
N ARG A 37 -4.19 -3.51 -23.26
CA ARG A 37 -3.72 -2.17 -23.66
C ARG A 37 -2.20 -2.07 -23.75
N GLY A 38 -1.50 -3.20 -23.60
CA GLY A 38 -0.04 -3.25 -23.57
C GLY A 38 0.56 -2.67 -22.29
N VAL A 39 -0.20 -2.65 -21.18
CA VAL A 39 0.29 -2.25 -19.85
C VAL A 39 0.39 -3.50 -18.99
N SER A 40 1.48 -3.69 -18.26
CA SER A 40 1.60 -4.85 -17.35
C SER A 40 0.90 -4.58 -16.03
N PHE A 41 0.33 -5.63 -15.42
CA PHE A 41 -0.15 -5.58 -14.04
C PHE A 41 0.85 -6.21 -13.07
N ALA A 42 1.06 -5.59 -11.90
CA ALA A 42 1.83 -6.16 -10.81
C ALA A 42 1.10 -6.00 -9.46
N ALA A 43 0.92 -7.12 -8.77
CA ALA A 43 0.44 -7.14 -7.39
C ALA A 43 1.62 -6.87 -6.43
N ALA A 44 1.44 -5.88 -5.54
CA ALA A 44 2.43 -5.51 -4.51
C ALA A 44 1.89 -5.73 -3.09
N ASN A 45 0.91 -6.63 -2.93
CA ASN A 45 0.30 -6.96 -1.63
C ASN A 45 1.13 -7.94 -0.79
N ARG A 46 2.23 -8.47 -1.34
CA ARG A 46 3.21 -9.33 -0.64
C ARG A 46 4.62 -8.87 -1.00
N ALA A 47 5.23 -8.10 -0.12
CA ALA A 47 6.65 -7.76 -0.25
C ALA A 47 7.52 -8.92 0.25
N SER A 48 8.67 -9.15 -0.41
CA SER A 48 9.71 -10.06 0.10
C SER A 48 10.28 -9.51 1.41
N THR A 49 10.67 -10.40 2.33
CA THR A 49 11.39 -10.04 3.56
C THR A 49 12.67 -9.26 3.28
N ASP A 50 13.35 -9.54 2.17
CA ASP A 50 14.61 -8.89 1.81
C ASP A 50 14.43 -7.39 1.54
N ARG A 51 13.23 -6.97 1.10
CA ARG A 51 12.91 -5.55 0.89
C ARG A 51 12.87 -4.77 2.20
N LEU A 52 12.66 -5.43 3.34
CA LEU A 52 12.63 -4.74 4.64
C LEU A 52 14.00 -4.17 5.00
N ALA A 53 15.08 -4.88 4.69
CA ALA A 53 16.44 -4.40 4.90
C ALA A 53 16.71 -3.13 4.06
N GLU A 54 16.38 -3.17 2.77
CA GLU A 54 16.53 -2.02 1.87
C GLU A 54 15.74 -0.78 2.35
N ILE A 55 14.51 -0.98 2.83
CA ILE A 55 13.69 0.11 3.38
C ILE A 55 14.35 0.69 4.64
N SER A 56 14.88 -0.18 5.51
CA SER A 56 15.53 0.23 6.76
C SER A 56 16.79 1.06 6.47
N GLU A 57 17.64 0.59 5.56
CA GLU A 57 18.83 1.31 5.11
C GLU A 57 18.48 2.66 4.47
N ALA A 58 17.41 2.72 3.66
CA ALA A 58 16.96 3.97 3.07
C ALA A 58 16.47 4.98 4.11
N VAL A 59 15.84 4.51 5.20
CA VAL A 59 15.44 5.36 6.33
C VAL A 59 16.66 5.87 7.08
N GLU A 60 17.60 4.99 7.42
CA GLU A 60 18.84 5.34 8.12
C GLU A 60 19.69 6.34 7.31
N ALA A 61 19.78 6.15 6.00
CA ALA A 61 20.47 7.05 5.07
C ALA A 61 19.70 8.36 4.80
N GLY A 62 18.52 8.57 5.40
CA GLY A 62 17.69 9.75 5.19
C GLY A 62 17.07 9.87 3.78
N LYS A 63 17.17 8.82 2.95
CA LYS A 63 16.59 8.75 1.60
C LYS A 63 15.08 8.50 1.65
N LEU A 64 14.59 7.90 2.74
CA LEU A 64 13.18 7.68 3.00
C LEU A 64 12.80 8.29 4.35
N ARG A 65 11.70 9.06 4.38
CA ARG A 65 11.15 9.60 5.63
C ARG A 65 10.05 8.65 6.13
N VAL A 66 10.13 8.30 7.42
CA VAL A 66 9.09 7.51 8.08
C VAL A 66 7.82 8.38 8.18
N PRO A 67 6.62 7.85 7.86
CA PRO A 67 5.39 8.60 8.05
C PRO A 67 5.14 8.88 9.53
N PRO A 68 4.26 9.84 9.88
CA PRO A 68 3.84 10.03 11.26
C PRO A 68 3.39 8.71 11.91
N ILE A 69 3.89 8.44 13.12
CA ILE A 69 3.51 7.26 13.90
C ILE A 69 2.68 7.74 15.09
N LYS A 70 1.47 7.20 15.22
CA LYS A 70 0.64 7.36 16.41
C LYS A 70 0.68 6.05 17.19
N THR A 71 1.19 6.12 18.41
CA THR A 71 1.36 4.94 19.27
C THR A 71 0.26 4.88 20.31
N PHE A 72 -0.32 3.69 20.46
CA PHE A 72 -1.30 3.32 21.47
C PHE A 72 -0.69 2.26 22.38
N THR A 73 -1.12 2.23 23.63
CA THR A 73 -0.89 1.08 24.52
C THR A 73 -1.75 -0.11 24.09
N LEU A 74 -1.45 -1.30 24.63
CA LEU A 74 -2.26 -2.49 24.35
C LEU A 74 -3.72 -2.32 24.80
N ASP A 75 -3.98 -1.67 25.94
CA ASP A 75 -5.34 -1.42 26.45
C ASP A 75 -6.13 -0.46 25.53
N GLU A 76 -5.44 0.37 24.76
CA GLU A 76 -6.02 1.30 23.79
C GLU A 76 -6.18 0.69 22.40
N ALA A 77 -5.85 -0.59 22.20
CA ALA A 77 -6.01 -1.29 20.92
C ALA A 77 -7.43 -1.15 20.32
N PRO A 78 -8.53 -1.20 21.08
CA PRO A 78 -9.86 -0.97 20.54
C PRO A 78 -10.00 0.41 19.89
N VAL A 79 -9.46 1.45 20.54
CA VAL A 79 -9.49 2.83 20.03
C VAL A 79 -8.68 2.93 18.72
N ALA A 80 -7.49 2.32 18.69
CA ALA A 80 -6.65 2.30 17.50
C ALA A 80 -7.34 1.62 16.30
N ILE A 81 -8.05 0.50 16.54
CA ILE A 81 -8.79 -0.23 15.51
C ILE A 81 -9.97 0.60 15.00
N THR A 82 -10.74 1.24 15.88
CA THR A 82 -11.83 2.15 15.49
C THR A 82 -11.31 3.31 14.65
N GLU A 83 -10.17 3.90 15.02
CA GLU A 83 -9.55 4.99 14.26
C GLU A 83 -9.12 4.53 12.87
N MET A 84 -8.49 3.36 12.76
CA MET A 84 -8.14 2.74 11.48
C MET A 84 -9.38 2.50 10.60
N ALA A 85 -10.46 1.99 11.19
CA ALA A 85 -11.70 1.71 10.47
C ALA A 85 -12.36 2.96 9.88
N ASN A 86 -12.18 4.12 10.53
CA ASN A 86 -12.71 5.40 10.07
C ASN A 86 -11.98 5.97 8.84
N GLY A 87 -10.90 5.34 8.36
CA GLY A 87 -10.27 5.63 7.07
C GLY A 87 -9.47 6.94 6.98
N HIS A 88 -9.44 7.76 8.04
CA HIS A 88 -8.77 9.07 8.06
C HIS A 88 -7.39 9.05 8.74
N VAL A 89 -6.82 7.87 8.97
CA VAL A 89 -5.48 7.76 9.57
C VAL A 89 -4.44 8.28 8.58
N GLN A 90 -3.72 9.32 9.00
CA GLN A 90 -2.48 9.72 8.34
C GLN A 90 -1.30 8.98 8.98
N GLY A 91 -0.56 8.22 8.17
CA GLY A 91 0.63 7.50 8.61
C GLY A 91 0.32 6.12 9.20
N LYS A 92 0.99 5.76 10.30
CA LYS A 92 0.97 4.41 10.87
C LYS A 92 0.48 4.44 12.31
N LEU A 93 -0.48 3.57 12.62
CA LEU A 93 -0.84 3.26 14.01
C LEU A 93 0.04 2.10 14.51
N VAL A 94 0.57 2.23 15.72
CA VAL A 94 1.39 1.21 16.40
C VAL A 94 0.79 0.90 17.76
N ILE A 95 0.66 -0.38 18.09
CA ILE A 95 0.35 -0.83 19.44
C ILE A 95 1.66 -1.21 20.11
N ALA A 96 2.01 -0.50 21.18
CA ALA A 96 3.17 -0.82 22.00
C ALA A 96 2.78 -1.92 22.99
N VAL A 97 3.43 -3.07 22.86
CA VAL A 97 3.38 -4.16 23.83
C VAL A 97 4.63 -4.04 24.68
N ARG A 98 4.47 -3.88 26.00
CA ARG A 98 5.55 -3.79 26.98
C ARG A 98 5.40 -4.90 27.99
#